data_AF-L0EBH2-F1
#
_entry.id   AF-L0EBH2-F1
#
_cell.length_a   1.000
_cell.length_b   1.000
_cell.length_c   1.000
_cell.angle_alpha   90.00
_cell.angle_beta   90.00
_cell.angle_gamma   90.00
#
_symmetry.space_group_name_H-M   'P 1'
#
loop_
_entity.id
_entity.type
_entity.pdbx_description
1 polymer ?
#
loop_
_entity_poly.entity_id
_entity_poly.type
_entity_poly.pdbx_seq_one_letter_code
_entity_poly.pdbx_strand_id
1 'polypeptide(L)'
;MIATYHDHAVELTDEEFSQLQQVILEKWDQGEIETVEPKSKFDFDRARGTAFDGELENVKTYYVFIPFRESAGHFMPLSGITFAFANDGTIVQAHEVIIDEAENAFDIKIYSNGALIGSHVVDGISGHSDGMVRPFGYWEDVAECLQNFGADGSIVATALAACSLVCPVTGPAGCAVCIGIYLAVDAGVIVGCLLQ
;
A
#
# COMPACT_ATOMS: atom_id res chain seq x y z
N MET A 1 -12.98 -8.39 9.27
CA MET A 1 -11.56 -8.66 8.96
C MET A 1 -10.75 -7.37 9.10
N ILE A 2 -11.05 -6.30 8.35
CA ILE A 2 -10.35 -5.00 8.47
C ILE A 2 -10.44 -4.37 9.87
N ALA A 3 -11.63 -4.36 10.49
CA ALA A 3 -11.81 -3.88 11.88
C ALA A 3 -10.95 -4.63 12.92
N THR A 4 -10.56 -5.88 12.63
CA THR A 4 -9.72 -6.70 13.50
C THR A 4 -8.24 -6.42 13.31
N TYR A 5 -7.82 -5.86 12.16
CA TYR A 5 -6.42 -5.53 11.90
C TYR A 5 -5.99 -4.21 12.55
N HIS A 6 -6.92 -3.26 12.72
CA HIS A 6 -6.64 -1.97 13.33
C HIS A 6 -6.27 -2.07 14.82
N ASP A 7 -7.01 -2.87 15.58
CA ASP A 7 -6.75 -3.09 17.01
C ASP A 7 -5.36 -3.70 17.27
N HIS A 8 -4.72 -4.22 16.22
CA HIS A 8 -3.43 -4.89 16.25
C HIS A 8 -2.32 -4.13 15.50
N ALA A 9 -2.62 -3.01 14.84
CA ALA A 9 -1.63 -2.20 14.14
C ALA A 9 -0.96 -1.23 15.11
N VAL A 10 0.36 -1.32 15.23
CA VAL A 10 1.17 -0.48 16.11
C VAL A 10 2.18 0.28 15.26
N GLU A 11 2.32 1.58 15.46
CA GLU A 11 3.40 2.34 14.84
C GLU A 11 4.75 1.81 15.33
N LEU A 12 5.72 1.73 14.43
CA LEU A 12 7.07 1.35 14.81
C LEU A 12 7.70 2.46 15.64
N THR A 13 8.51 2.07 16.62
CA THR A 13 9.41 3.02 17.25
C THR A 13 10.43 3.55 16.24
N ASP A 14 10.99 4.74 16.47
CA ASP A 14 12.03 5.33 15.61
C ASP A 14 13.22 4.38 15.42
N GLU A 15 13.57 3.62 16.46
CA GLU A 15 14.66 2.65 16.43
C GLU A 15 14.32 1.45 15.54
N GLU A 16 13.16 0.82 15.71
CA GLU A 16 12.70 -0.29 14.87
C GLU A 16 12.60 0.14 13.41
N PHE A 17 11.99 1.30 13.15
CA PHE A 17 11.85 1.83 11.81
C PHE A 17 13.20 2.08 11.13
N SER A 18 14.14 2.70 11.85
CA SER A 18 15.50 2.97 11.34
C SER A 18 16.26 1.69 11.02
N GLN A 19 16.13 0.66 11.87
CA GLN A 19 16.77 -0.64 11.64
C GLN A 19 16.22 -1.33 10.38
N LEU A 20 14.89 -1.37 10.22
CA LEU A 20 14.27 -1.97 9.03
C LEU A 20 14.60 -1.21 7.75
N GLN A 21 14.64 0.12 7.80
CA GLN A 21 15.05 0.95 6.67
C GLN A 21 16.51 0.70 6.29
N GLN A 22 17.40 0.51 7.28
CA GLN A 22 18.78 0.13 7.02
C GLN A 22 18.89 -1.24 6.33
N VAL A 23 18.13 -2.25 6.80
CA VAL A 23 18.08 -3.57 6.17
C VAL A 23 17.64 -3.46 4.71
N ILE A 24 16.60 -2.68 4.40
CA ILE A 24 16.16 -2.43 3.02
C ILE A 24 17.29 -1.86 2.18
N LEU A 25 17.95 -0.81 2.67
CA LEU A 25 19.03 -0.15 1.92
C LEU A 25 20.19 -1.10 1.64
N GLU A 26 20.63 -1.86 2.65
CA GLU A 26 21.73 -2.83 2.52
C GLU A 26 21.39 -3.94 1.52
N LYS A 27 20.19 -4.53 1.62
CA LYS A 27 19.74 -5.60 0.73
C LYS A 27 19.57 -5.13 -0.71
N TRP A 28 19.11 -3.89 -0.90
CA TRP A 28 19.01 -3.29 -2.22
C TRP A 28 20.40 -3.07 -2.85
N ASP A 29 21.35 -2.55 -2.09
CA ASP A 29 22.70 -2.28 -2.57
C ASP A 29 23.49 -3.59 -2.84
N GLN A 30 23.09 -4.69 -2.20
CA GLN A 30 23.59 -6.05 -2.47
C GLN A 30 22.93 -6.70 -3.70
N GLY A 31 21.87 -6.11 -4.26
CA GLY A 31 21.12 -6.67 -5.37
C GLY A 31 20.21 -7.84 -4.99
N GLU A 32 19.84 -7.94 -3.71
CA GLU A 32 18.93 -8.99 -3.19
C GLU A 32 17.45 -8.60 -3.27
N ILE A 33 17.15 -7.36 -3.66
CA ILE A 33 15.79 -6.84 -3.85
C ILE A 33 15.55 -6.66 -5.36
N GLU A 34 14.57 -7.39 -5.89
CA GLU A 34 14.10 -7.22 -7.27
C GLU A 34 12.93 -6.24 -7.31
N THR A 35 13.06 -5.19 -8.13
CA THR A 35 12.02 -4.18 -8.34
C THR A 35 11.86 -3.82 -9.81
N VAL A 36 10.69 -3.27 -10.15
CA VAL A 36 10.39 -2.71 -11.47
C VAL A 36 11.03 -1.34 -11.60
N GLU A 37 10.79 -0.46 -10.63
CA GLU A 37 11.38 0.87 -10.62
C GLU A 37 12.72 0.86 -9.85
N PRO A 38 13.73 1.65 -10.28
CA PRO A 38 15.01 1.71 -9.59
C PRO A 38 14.89 2.44 -8.24
N LYS A 39 15.77 2.08 -7.28
CA LYS A 39 15.88 2.69 -5.94
C LYS A 39 15.80 4.23 -5.93
N SER A 40 16.35 4.90 -6.95
CA SER A 40 16.37 6.36 -7.06
C SER A 40 14.99 7.01 -7.23
N LYS A 41 13.97 6.24 -7.60
CA LYS A 41 12.59 6.69 -7.78
C LYS A 41 11.79 6.70 -6.47
N PHE A 42 12.29 6.07 -5.41
CA PHE A 42 11.62 5.99 -4.12
C PHE A 42 12.04 7.12 -3.17
N ASP A 43 11.09 7.58 -2.36
CA ASP A 43 11.26 8.66 -1.39
C ASP A 43 11.38 8.10 0.03
N PHE A 44 12.60 7.72 0.39
CA PHE A 44 12.95 7.18 1.71
C PHE A 44 12.72 8.17 2.85
N ASP A 45 12.64 9.49 2.58
CA ASP A 45 12.37 10.51 3.60
C ASP A 45 10.88 10.52 4.00
N ARG A 46 10.02 9.94 3.16
CA ARG A 46 8.57 9.81 3.38
C ARG A 46 8.13 8.37 3.68
N ALA A 47 9.09 7.49 3.95
CA ALA A 47 8.81 6.11 4.31
C ALA A 47 8.03 6.04 5.63
N ARG A 48 7.20 5.01 5.77
CA ARG A 48 6.33 4.78 6.92
C ARG A 48 6.38 3.32 7.33
N GLY A 49 6.39 3.05 8.63
CA GLY A 49 6.47 1.70 9.18
C GLY A 49 5.35 1.38 10.14
N THR A 50 4.87 0.13 10.12
CA THR A 50 3.94 -0.39 11.13
C THR A 50 4.27 -1.85 11.44
N ALA A 51 3.97 -2.28 12.67
CA ALA A 51 3.92 -3.67 13.07
C ALA A 51 2.46 -4.10 13.25
N PHE A 52 2.16 -5.35 12.90
CA PHE A 52 0.90 -5.98 13.27
C PHE A 52 1.15 -7.05 14.33
N ASP A 53 0.51 -6.88 15.48
CA ASP A 53 0.57 -7.79 16.62
C ASP A 53 -0.63 -8.74 16.60
N GLY A 54 -0.49 -9.87 15.91
CA GLY A 54 -1.53 -10.89 15.89
C GLY A 54 -1.61 -11.63 17.21
N GLU A 55 -2.65 -11.41 18.02
CA GLU A 55 -2.89 -12.08 19.30
C GLU A 55 -2.89 -13.63 19.22
N LEU A 56 -3.04 -14.20 18.02
CA LEU A 56 -3.13 -15.65 17.83
C LEU A 56 -1.78 -16.38 17.92
N GLU A 57 -0.62 -15.73 17.73
CA GLU A 57 0.68 -16.47 17.69
C GLU A 57 1.92 -15.76 18.27
N ASN A 58 1.83 -14.58 18.91
CA ASN A 58 3.00 -13.77 19.33
C ASN A 58 3.98 -13.46 18.17
N VAL A 59 3.47 -13.39 16.94
CA VAL A 59 4.25 -13.10 15.74
C VAL A 59 3.98 -11.66 15.34
N LYS A 60 5.00 -10.80 15.49
CA LYS A 60 4.95 -9.41 15.02
C LYS A 60 5.42 -9.33 13.58
N THR A 61 4.50 -9.09 12.65
CA THR A 61 4.88 -8.86 11.26
C THR A 61 5.10 -7.38 11.02
N TYR A 62 6.26 -7.01 10.50
CA TYR A 62 6.61 -5.61 10.27
C TYR A 62 6.44 -5.26 8.79
N TYR A 63 6.00 -4.04 8.52
CA TYR A 63 5.81 -3.52 7.18
C TYR A 63 6.42 -2.13 7.07
N VAL A 64 7.11 -1.86 5.96
CA VAL A 64 7.63 -0.53 5.62
C VAL A 64 7.16 -0.17 4.22
N PHE A 65 6.37 0.91 4.11
CA PHE A 65 5.99 1.51 2.84
C PHE A 65 6.92 2.67 2.50
N ILE A 66 7.36 2.73 1.25
CA ILE A 66 8.18 3.82 0.71
C ILE A 66 7.47 4.34 -0.54
N PRO A 67 6.93 5.57 -0.52
CA PRO A 67 6.27 6.16 -1.68
C PRO A 67 7.27 6.42 -2.81
N PHE A 68 6.77 6.52 -4.04
CA PHE A 68 7.58 7.11 -5.12
C PHE A 68 7.80 8.62 -4.89
N ARG A 69 8.90 9.13 -5.44
CA ARG A 69 9.13 10.57 -5.63
C ARG A 69 8.19 11.08 -6.70
N GLU A 70 7.80 12.35 -6.64
CA GLU A 70 7.00 12.99 -7.70
C GLU A 70 7.65 12.88 -9.08
N SER A 71 8.98 12.90 -9.15
CA SER A 71 9.75 12.70 -10.39
C SER A 71 9.66 11.29 -10.98
N ALA A 72 9.01 10.35 -10.29
CA ALA A 72 8.70 9.04 -10.84
C ALA A 72 7.66 9.12 -11.96
N GLY A 73 6.72 10.07 -11.88
CA GLY A 73 5.65 10.23 -12.87
C GLY A 73 4.45 9.32 -12.65
N HIS A 74 4.39 8.60 -11.52
CA HIS A 74 3.24 7.79 -11.12
C HIS A 74 2.27 8.59 -10.26
N PHE A 75 1.02 8.16 -10.23
CA PHE A 75 -0.02 8.74 -9.40
C PHE A 75 0.25 8.51 -7.91
N MET A 76 0.31 9.60 -7.15
CA MET A 76 0.58 9.63 -5.71
C MET A 76 -0.72 9.92 -4.93
N PRO A 77 -0.84 9.53 -3.65
CA PRO A 77 0.20 8.98 -2.75
C PRO A 77 0.35 7.46 -2.80
N LEU A 78 -0.53 6.77 -3.53
CA LEU A 78 -0.69 5.31 -3.43
C LEU A 78 0.42 4.49 -4.09
N SER A 79 1.10 5.08 -5.07
CA SER A 79 2.17 4.37 -5.76
C SER A 79 3.45 4.36 -4.92
N GLY A 80 4.10 3.22 -4.84
CA GLY A 80 5.31 3.01 -4.07
C GLY A 80 5.62 1.53 -3.86
N ILE A 81 6.44 1.23 -2.87
CA ILE A 81 6.85 -0.13 -2.53
C ILE A 81 6.59 -0.44 -1.06
N THR A 82 6.15 -1.65 -0.76
CA THR A 82 5.93 -2.15 0.60
C THR A 82 6.78 -3.37 0.87
N PHE A 83 7.63 -3.28 1.89
CA PHE A 83 8.44 -4.39 2.39
C PHE A 83 7.72 -5.06 3.54
N ALA A 84 7.59 -6.38 3.48
CA ALA A 84 7.13 -7.20 4.59
C ALA A 84 8.31 -7.95 5.20
N PHE A 85 8.41 -7.94 6.53
CA PHE A 85 9.49 -8.57 7.27
C PHE A 85 8.99 -9.69 8.17
N ALA A 86 9.83 -10.71 8.33
CA ALA A 86 9.68 -11.71 9.37
C ALA A 86 10.11 -11.13 10.73
N ASN A 87 9.79 -11.82 11.82
CA ASN A 87 10.14 -11.41 13.19
C ASN A 87 11.65 -11.20 13.41
N ASP A 88 12.50 -11.82 12.60
CA ASP A 88 13.96 -11.70 12.68
C ASP A 88 14.53 -10.52 11.87
N GLY A 89 13.65 -9.69 11.27
CA GLY A 89 14.04 -8.56 10.44
C GLY A 89 14.43 -8.94 9.00
N THR A 90 14.23 -10.20 8.60
CA THR A 90 14.45 -10.62 7.21
C THR A 90 13.33 -10.10 6.32
N ILE A 91 13.67 -9.48 5.19
CA ILE A 91 12.70 -9.13 4.14
C ILE A 91 12.15 -10.42 3.54
N VAL A 92 10.86 -10.63 3.70
CA VAL A 92 10.17 -11.79 3.12
C VAL A 92 9.73 -11.46 1.71
N GLN A 93 9.20 -10.25 1.50
CA GLN A 93 8.68 -9.79 0.22
C GLN A 93 8.75 -8.27 0.07
N ALA A 94 8.82 -7.83 -1.17
CA ALA A 94 8.65 -6.45 -1.59
C ALA A 94 7.51 -6.37 -2.62
N HIS A 95 6.57 -5.47 -2.42
CA HIS A 95 5.42 -5.28 -3.29
C HIS A 95 5.38 -3.87 -3.83
N GLU A 96 5.48 -3.70 -5.14
CA GLU A 96 5.34 -2.41 -5.80
C GLU A 96 3.93 -2.22 -6.32
N VAL A 97 3.34 -1.07 -6.01
CA VAL A 97 2.10 -0.61 -6.62
C VAL A 97 2.45 0.57 -7.50
N ILE A 98 2.16 0.44 -8.78
CA ILE A 98 2.35 1.49 -9.79
C ILE A 98 0.97 1.85 -10.32
N ILE A 99 0.58 3.11 -10.16
CA ILE A 99 -0.65 3.66 -10.70
C ILE A 99 -0.28 4.72 -11.73
N ASP A 100 -0.70 4.52 -12.98
CA ASP A 100 -0.47 5.48 -14.06
C ASP A 100 -1.82 6.09 -14.48
N GLU A 101 -1.85 7.42 -14.62
CA GLU A 101 -3.01 8.14 -15.13
C GLU A 101 -3.00 8.18 -16.66
N ALA A 102 -4.10 7.74 -17.26
CA ALA A 102 -4.43 7.91 -18.67
C ALA A 102 -5.64 8.86 -18.80
N GLU A 103 -5.89 9.41 -19.99
CA GLU A 103 -6.83 10.53 -20.22
C GLU A 103 -8.20 10.43 -19.49
N ASN A 104 -8.72 9.22 -19.22
CA ASN A 104 -9.92 9.03 -18.40
C ASN A 104 -9.87 7.73 -17.57
N ALA A 105 -8.67 7.22 -17.26
CA ALA A 105 -8.53 5.95 -16.56
C ALA A 105 -7.27 5.90 -15.70
N PHE A 106 -7.29 5.07 -14.66
CA PHE A 106 -6.09 4.68 -13.93
C PHE A 106 -5.72 3.24 -14.25
N ASP A 107 -4.46 3.00 -14.61
CA ASP A 107 -3.90 1.66 -14.74
C ASP A 107 -3.11 1.33 -13.48
N ILE A 108 -3.64 0.41 -12.68
CA ILE A 108 -3.04 -0.06 -11.43
C ILE A 108 -2.31 -1.37 -11.75
N LYS A 109 -1.01 -1.41 -11.48
CA LYS A 109 -0.18 -2.62 -11.57
C LYS A 109 0.44 -2.93 -10.23
N ILE A 110 0.40 -4.22 -9.88
CA ILE A 110 0.92 -4.73 -8.62
C ILE A 110 2.00 -5.76 -8.95
N TYR A 111 3.20 -5.52 -8.46
CA TYR A 111 4.34 -6.40 -8.61
C TYR A 111 4.76 -6.94 -7.25
N SER A 112 5.23 -8.18 -7.22
CA SER A 112 5.88 -8.78 -6.06
C SER A 112 7.27 -9.25 -6.46
N ASN A 113 8.29 -8.73 -5.78
CA ASN A 113 9.70 -8.97 -6.08
C ASN A 113 9.97 -8.79 -7.59
N GLY A 114 9.55 -7.66 -8.17
CA GLY A 114 9.71 -7.34 -9.58
C GLY A 114 8.79 -8.08 -10.58
N ALA A 115 8.05 -9.11 -10.15
CA ALA A 115 7.15 -9.87 -11.02
C ALA A 115 5.71 -9.34 -10.95
N LEU A 116 5.04 -9.15 -12.10
CA LEU A 116 3.65 -8.71 -12.14
C LEU A 116 2.72 -9.79 -11.59
N ILE A 117 1.98 -9.48 -10.53
CA ILE A 117 1.03 -10.39 -9.87
C ILE A 117 -0.43 -9.95 -10.00
N GLY A 118 -0.69 -8.70 -10.40
CA GLY A 118 -2.02 -8.19 -10.62
C GLY A 118 -2.02 -6.91 -11.44
N SER A 119 -3.09 -6.69 -12.22
CA SER A 119 -3.33 -5.44 -12.91
C SER A 119 -4.83 -5.17 -12.97
N HIS A 120 -5.22 -3.92 -12.82
CA HIS A 120 -6.59 -3.47 -12.91
C HIS A 120 -6.65 -2.09 -13.57
N VAL A 121 -7.54 -1.93 -14.55
CA VAL A 121 -7.84 -0.63 -15.14
C VAL A 121 -9.12 -0.08 -14.54
N VAL A 122 -9.10 1.20 -14.18
CA VAL A 122 -10.24 1.92 -13.63
C VAL A 122 -10.69 2.93 -14.67
N ASP A 123 -11.71 2.59 -15.45
CA ASP A 123 -12.28 3.49 -16.46
C ASP A 123 -13.27 4.48 -15.82
N GLY A 124 -13.23 5.76 -16.19
CA GLY A 124 -14.36 6.67 -15.98
C GLY A 124 -14.10 8.00 -15.26
N ILE A 125 -12.96 8.67 -15.47
CA ILE A 125 -12.82 10.09 -15.03
C ILE A 125 -13.43 11.07 -16.06
N SER A 126 -14.46 10.66 -16.79
CA SER A 126 -15.12 11.53 -17.78
C SER A 126 -16.31 12.25 -17.14
N GLY A 127 -16.09 13.50 -16.72
CA GLY A 127 -17.14 14.51 -16.54
C GLY A 127 -18.06 14.32 -15.33
N HIS A 128 -17.90 15.17 -14.32
CA HIS A 128 -18.79 15.20 -13.16
C HIS A 128 -20.25 15.48 -13.58
N SER A 129 -21.16 14.64 -13.09
CA SER A 129 -22.36 15.20 -12.45
C SER A 129 -22.80 14.49 -11.17
N ASP A 130 -22.21 13.35 -10.78
CA ASP A 130 -22.18 12.72 -9.42
C ASP A 130 -21.25 11.47 -9.47
N GLY A 131 -20.15 11.59 -10.22
CA GLY A 131 -19.37 10.49 -10.83
C GLY A 131 -18.31 9.86 -9.94
N MET A 132 -18.73 9.11 -8.93
CA MET A 132 -17.83 8.24 -8.18
C MET A 132 -17.74 6.85 -8.83
N VAL A 133 -16.51 6.37 -9.06
CA VAL A 133 -16.26 4.92 -9.17
C VAL A 133 -16.61 4.35 -7.80
N ARG A 134 -17.75 3.66 -7.72
CA ARG A 134 -18.31 3.12 -6.49
C ARG A 134 -17.72 1.72 -6.23
N PRO A 135 -16.75 1.59 -5.32
CA PRO A 135 -16.33 0.28 -4.83
C PRO A 135 -17.50 -0.36 -4.05
N PHE A 136 -17.79 -1.65 -4.23
CA PHE A 136 -18.99 -2.28 -3.65
C PHE A 136 -19.29 -1.89 -2.17
N GLY A 137 -20.42 -1.20 -1.95
CA GLY A 137 -21.15 -1.12 -0.68
C GLY A 137 -20.39 -0.45 0.48
N TYR A 138 -19.61 -1.22 1.24
CA TYR A 138 -18.87 -0.73 2.42
C TYR A 138 -17.71 0.19 2.05
N TRP A 139 -17.18 0.05 0.84
CA TRP A 139 -16.05 0.85 0.38
C TRP A 139 -16.47 2.23 -0.15
N GLU A 140 -17.76 2.44 -0.44
CA GLU A 140 -18.30 3.75 -0.83
C GLU A 140 -18.17 4.73 0.35
N ASP A 141 -18.54 4.31 1.55
CA ASP A 141 -18.44 5.14 2.77
C ASP A 141 -16.98 5.49 3.10
N VAL A 142 -16.07 4.53 2.90
CA VAL A 142 -14.62 4.72 3.07
C VAL A 142 -14.08 5.68 2.01
N ALA A 143 -14.50 5.55 0.75
CA ALA A 143 -14.12 6.45 -0.34
C ALA A 143 -14.60 7.89 -0.08
N GLU A 144 -15.86 8.08 0.34
CA GLU A 144 -16.40 9.40 0.66
C GLU A 144 -15.67 10.05 1.84
N CYS A 145 -15.36 9.27 2.89
CA CYS A 145 -14.58 9.79 4.00
C CYS A 145 -13.14 10.14 3.58
N LEU A 146 -12.48 9.31 2.77
CA LEU A 146 -11.14 9.60 2.27
C LEU A 146 -11.09 10.84 1.37
N GLN A 147 -12.14 11.10 0.59
CA GLN A 147 -12.32 12.35 -0.15
C GLN A 147 -12.36 13.58 0.77
N ASN A 148 -13.02 13.47 1.93
CA ASN A 148 -13.04 14.56 2.92
C ASN A 148 -11.65 14.84 3.53
N PHE A 149 -10.73 13.88 3.48
CA PHE A 149 -9.32 14.05 3.89
C PHE A 149 -8.39 14.43 2.72
N GLY A 150 -8.94 14.71 1.53
CA GLY A 150 -8.19 15.17 0.36
C GLY A 150 -7.51 14.05 -0.44
N ALA A 151 -7.80 12.78 -0.14
CA ALA A 151 -7.41 11.66 -0.99
C ALA A 151 -8.52 11.41 -2.03
N ASP A 152 -8.18 11.05 -3.27
CA ASP A 152 -9.20 10.60 -4.22
C ASP A 152 -9.72 9.23 -3.77
N GLY A 153 -10.78 9.24 -2.96
CA GLY A 153 -11.30 8.05 -2.32
C GLY A 153 -11.79 6.98 -3.29
N SER A 154 -12.16 7.37 -4.52
CA SER A 154 -12.56 6.43 -5.56
C SER A 154 -11.38 5.60 -6.05
N ILE A 155 -10.21 6.22 -6.15
CA ILE A 155 -8.95 5.56 -6.50
C ILE A 155 -8.46 4.69 -5.34
N VAL A 156 -8.46 5.21 -4.10
CA VAL A 156 -8.02 4.44 -2.92
C VAL A 156 -8.85 3.18 -2.76
N ALA A 157 -10.17 3.29 -2.87
CA ALA A 157 -11.03 2.15 -2.67
C ALA A 157 -10.97 1.16 -3.85
N THR A 158 -10.72 1.63 -5.07
CA THR A 158 -10.45 0.72 -6.20
C THR A 158 -9.10 0.02 -6.04
N ALA A 159 -8.08 0.71 -5.53
CA ALA A 159 -6.79 0.10 -5.22
C ALA A 159 -6.90 -0.94 -4.09
N LEU A 160 -7.71 -0.67 -3.05
CA LEU A 160 -8.05 -1.63 -2.00
C LEU A 160 -8.89 -2.81 -2.52
N ALA A 161 -9.79 -2.58 -3.49
CA ALA A 161 -10.51 -3.64 -4.17
C ALA A 161 -9.58 -4.52 -5.02
N ALA A 162 -8.65 -3.92 -5.77
CA ALA A 162 -7.63 -4.66 -6.53
C ALA A 162 -6.79 -5.56 -5.61
N CYS A 163 -6.45 -5.02 -4.44
CA CYS A 163 -5.84 -5.74 -3.34
C CYS A 163 -6.63 -6.97 -2.86
N SER A 164 -7.96 -6.86 -2.74
CA SER A 164 -8.83 -7.98 -2.38
C SER A 164 -8.86 -9.10 -3.43
N LEU A 165 -8.54 -8.79 -4.69
CA LEU A 165 -8.40 -9.77 -5.78
C LEU A 165 -7.06 -10.50 -5.73
N VAL A 166 -5.99 -9.82 -5.31
CA VAL A 166 -4.62 -10.37 -5.28
C VAL A 166 -4.33 -11.19 -4.02
N CYS A 167 -4.91 -10.80 -2.87
CA CYS A 167 -4.87 -11.54 -1.60
C CYS A 167 -5.12 -13.06 -1.74
N PRO A 168 -6.25 -13.53 -2.29
CA PRO A 168 -6.55 -14.96 -2.34
C PRO A 168 -5.67 -15.74 -3.32
N VAL A 169 -5.10 -15.07 -4.32
CA VAL A 169 -4.28 -15.70 -5.37
C VAL A 169 -2.84 -15.90 -4.91
N THR A 170 -2.31 -14.95 -4.15
CA THR A 170 -0.89 -14.93 -3.72
C THR A 170 -0.72 -15.24 -2.23
N GLY A 171 -1.82 -15.43 -1.50
CA GLY A 171 -1.82 -15.77 -0.08
C GLY A 171 -1.48 -14.56 0.80
N PRO A 172 -0.79 -14.76 1.94
CA PRO A 172 -0.39 -13.67 2.84
C PRO A 172 0.37 -12.55 2.12
N ALA A 173 1.06 -12.91 1.03
CA ALA A 173 1.80 -12.01 0.16
C ALA A 173 0.96 -10.90 -0.46
N GLY A 174 -0.16 -11.24 -1.10
CA GLY A 174 -1.03 -10.27 -1.76
C GLY A 174 -1.72 -9.35 -0.79
N CYS A 175 -1.90 -9.80 0.45
CA CYS A 175 -2.47 -8.98 1.49
C CYS A 175 -1.51 -7.92 2.03
N ALA A 176 -0.20 -8.10 1.88
CA ALA A 176 0.77 -7.05 2.19
C ALA A 176 0.64 -5.83 1.26
N VAL A 177 0.13 -6.02 0.04
CA VAL A 177 -0.17 -4.90 -0.88
C VAL A 177 -1.26 -3.99 -0.28
N CYS A 178 -2.28 -4.58 0.36
CA CYS A 178 -3.34 -3.83 1.03
C CYS A 178 -2.76 -2.96 2.15
N ILE A 179 -1.76 -3.48 2.84
CA ILE A 179 -1.07 -2.80 3.94
C ILE A 179 -0.22 -1.64 3.39
N GLY A 180 0.39 -1.81 2.22
CA GLY A 180 1.09 -0.72 1.53
C GLY A 180 0.20 0.47 1.20
N ILE A 181 -0.95 0.18 0.58
CA ILE A 181 -1.97 1.19 0.27
C ILE A 181 -2.49 1.84 1.56
N TYR A 182 -2.67 1.05 2.62
CA TYR A 182 -3.06 1.55 3.93
C TYR A 182 -2.04 2.52 4.53
N LEU A 183 -0.75 2.17 4.47
CA LEU A 183 0.34 3.02 4.94
C LEU A 183 0.50 4.29 4.10
N ALA A 184 0.19 4.23 2.80
CA ALA A 184 0.29 5.37 1.88
C ALA A 184 -0.66 6.52 2.24
N VAL A 185 -1.89 6.20 2.68
CA VAL A 185 -2.94 7.20 2.95
C VAL A 185 -3.00 7.64 4.41
N ASP A 186 -2.06 7.15 5.24
CA ASP A 186 -2.09 7.25 6.70
C ASP A 186 -3.10 6.29 7.33
N ALA A 187 -2.57 5.39 8.14
CA ALA A 187 -3.31 4.36 8.86
C ALA A 187 -4.48 4.95 9.66
N GLY A 188 -4.27 6.09 10.33
CA GLY A 188 -5.28 6.74 11.16
C GLY A 188 -6.42 7.34 10.36
N VAL A 189 -6.16 7.80 9.13
CA VAL A 189 -7.16 8.41 8.24
C VAL A 189 -8.09 7.34 7.68
N ILE A 190 -7.54 6.23 7.17
CA ILE A 190 -8.37 5.10 6.69
C ILE A 190 -9.20 4.51 7.84
N VAL A 191 -8.63 4.37 9.03
CA VAL A 191 -9.34 3.88 10.21
C VAL A 191 -10.49 4.81 10.61
N GLY A 192 -10.25 6.12 10.67
CA GLY A 192 -11.29 7.11 10.96
C GLY A 192 -12.45 7.01 9.97
N CYS A 193 -12.15 6.66 8.72
CA CYS A 193 -13.13 6.43 7.66
C CYS A 193 -13.84 5.08 7.70
N LEU A 194 -13.23 4.06 8.29
CA LEU A 194 -13.82 2.73 8.47
C LEU A 194 -14.75 2.64 9.69
N LEU A 195 -14.61 3.57 10.64
CA LEU A 195 -15.33 3.63 11.92
C LEU A 195 -16.50 4.64 11.94
N GLN A 196 -16.66 5.45 10.89
CA GLN A 196 -17.81 6.33 10.68
C GLN A 196 -18.98 5.57 10.03
#